data_AF-A0A0C2BY66-F1
#
_entry.id   AF-A0A0C2BY66-F1
#
_cell.length_a   1.000
_cell.length_b   1.000
_cell.length_c   1.000
_cell.angle_alpha   90.00
_cell.angle_beta   90.00
_cell.angle_gamma   90.00
#
_symmetry.space_group_name_H-M   'P 1'
#
loop_
_entity.id
_entity.type
_entity.pdbx_description
1 polymer ?
#
loop_
_entity_poly.entity_id
_entity_poly.type
_entity_poly.pdbx_seq_one_letter_code
_entity_poly.pdbx_strand_id
1 'polypeptide(L)'
;HQFEFVTRLMMTFTGTNFLIHVFGELLMTLNRYTAACQPMIHQKLWAKVQMRYLFSATVVLSFVAYTEWFLTKFVYEPTADGWKLIGREKETLAARLIGVLTVLTVEIINSILIICTVVSIRRQKKKHCQKMGQELV
;
A
#
# COMPACT_ATOMS: atom_id res chain seq x y z
N HIS A 1 17.56 4.72 27.77
CA HIS A 1 16.91 5.80 27.01
C HIS A 1 17.23 5.79 25.50
N GLN A 2 18.49 5.90 25.05
CA GLN A 2 18.81 5.92 23.61
C GLN A 2 18.38 4.64 22.87
N PHE A 3 18.64 3.46 23.45
CA PHE A 3 18.30 2.16 22.86
C PHE A 3 16.78 1.93 22.68
N GLU A 4 15.98 2.37 23.65
CA GLU A 4 14.51 2.30 23.61
C GLU A 4 13.97 3.19 22.49
N PHE A 5 14.50 4.41 22.36
CA PHE A 5 14.13 5.33 21.30
C PHE A 5 14.41 4.75 19.91
N VAL A 6 15.61 4.20 19.70
CA VAL A 6 16.00 3.56 18.42
C VAL A 6 15.09 2.37 18.11
N THR A 7 14.82 1.51 19.09
CA THR A 7 13.96 0.33 18.89
C THR A 7 12.52 0.74 18.54
N ARG A 8 11.99 1.77 19.20
CA ARG A 8 10.65 2.33 18.90
C ARG A 8 10.59 2.91 17.50
N LEU A 9 11.64 3.60 17.10
CA LEU A 9 11.78 4.19 15.77
C LEU A 9 11.80 3.08 14.71
N MET A 10 12.66 2.08 14.84
CA MET A 10 12.77 0.96 13.90
C MET A 10 11.46 0.20 13.75
N MET A 11 10.79 -0.17 14.85
CA MET A 11 9.51 -0.89 14.76
C MET A 11 8.40 -0.07 14.11
N THR A 12 8.41 1.25 14.30
CA THR A 12 7.41 2.11 13.68
C THR A 12 7.69 2.32 12.19
N PHE A 13 8.96 2.44 11.81
CA PHE A 13 9.38 2.46 10.40
C PHE A 13 8.96 1.20 9.65
N THR A 14 8.98 0.03 10.28
CA THR A 14 8.47 -1.20 9.68
C THR A 14 6.98 -1.08 9.34
N GLY A 15 6.16 -0.54 10.25
CA GLY A 15 4.73 -0.32 10.03
C GLY A 15 4.45 0.69 8.92
N THR A 16 5.13 1.84 8.96
CA THR A 16 4.96 2.88 7.91
C THR A 16 5.40 2.38 6.55
N ASN A 17 6.52 1.66 6.47
CA ASN A 17 7.01 1.08 5.21
C ASN A 17 6.04 0.04 4.67
N PHE A 18 5.46 -0.79 5.52
CA PHE A 18 4.44 -1.75 5.12
C PHE A 18 3.25 -1.06 4.42
N LEU A 19 2.70 0.02 4.99
CA LEU A 19 1.60 0.75 4.33
C LEU A 19 2.05 1.45 3.03
N ILE A 20 3.25 2.03 3.02
CA ILE A 20 3.81 2.61 1.79
C ILE A 20 3.89 1.55 0.68
N HIS A 21 4.31 0.32 1.01
CA HIS A 21 4.32 -0.80 0.07
C HIS A 21 2.92 -1.18 -0.40
N VAL A 22 1.97 -1.37 0.52
CA VAL A 22 0.57 -1.70 0.20
C VAL A 22 -0.05 -0.67 -0.75
N PHE A 23 0.10 0.62 -0.45
CA PHE A 23 -0.38 1.68 -1.33
C PHE A 23 0.40 1.76 -2.65
N GLY A 24 1.71 1.51 -2.62
CA GLY A 24 2.55 1.43 -3.82
C GLY A 24 2.07 0.35 -4.79
N GLU A 25 1.77 -0.84 -4.28
CA GLU A 25 1.22 -1.95 -5.07
C GLU A 25 -0.15 -1.59 -5.68
N LEU A 26 -1.01 -0.92 -4.92
CA LEU A 26 -2.28 -0.40 -5.42
C LEU A 26 -2.07 0.58 -6.59
N LEU A 27 -1.20 1.57 -6.41
CA LEU A 27 -0.89 2.55 -7.44
C LEU A 27 -0.32 1.88 -8.70
N MET A 28 0.60 0.94 -8.55
CA MET A 28 1.16 0.19 -9.69
C MET A 28 0.10 -0.62 -10.43
N THR A 29 -0.85 -1.22 -9.71
CA THR A 29 -1.95 -1.98 -10.30
C THR A 29 -2.94 -1.05 -11.02
N LEU A 30 -3.31 0.07 -10.40
CA LEU A 30 -4.15 1.09 -11.01
C LEU A 30 -3.52 1.71 -12.25
N ASN A 31 -2.19 1.90 -12.24
CA ASN A 31 -1.43 2.39 -13.39
C ASN A 31 -1.61 1.46 -14.60
N ARG A 32 -1.41 0.16 -14.40
CA ARG A 32 -1.59 -0.86 -15.45
C ARG A 32 -3.04 -0.94 -15.93
N TYR A 33 -3.99 -0.91 -15.00
CA TYR A 33 -5.42 -0.93 -15.34
C TYR A 33 -5.81 0.28 -16.19
N THR A 34 -5.47 1.49 -15.75
CA THR A 34 -5.82 2.71 -16.49
C THR A 34 -5.13 2.73 -17.86
N ALA A 35 -3.87 2.29 -17.97
CA ALA A 35 -3.18 2.19 -19.25
C ALA A 35 -3.89 1.24 -20.24
N ALA A 36 -4.34 0.08 -19.77
CA ALA A 36 -4.96 -0.94 -20.63
C ALA A 36 -6.45 -0.69 -20.92
N CYS A 37 -7.19 -0.15 -19.95
CA CYS A 37 -8.65 -0.06 -20.01
C CYS A 37 -9.15 1.37 -20.29
N GLN A 38 -8.40 2.41 -19.90
CA GLN A 38 -8.87 3.80 -19.87
C GLN A 38 -7.74 4.80 -20.24
N PRO A 39 -7.24 4.78 -21.49
CA PRO A 39 -6.04 5.53 -21.87
C PRO A 39 -6.17 7.06 -21.69
N MET A 40 -7.36 7.63 -21.88
CA MET A 40 -7.58 9.06 -21.65
C MET A 40 -7.46 9.44 -20.17
N ILE A 41 -8.00 8.60 -19.28
CA ILE A 41 -7.88 8.81 -17.82
C ILE A 41 -6.42 8.60 -17.40
N HIS A 42 -5.75 7.61 -18.00
CA HIS A 42 -4.36 7.32 -17.73
C HIS A 42 -3.47 8.54 -17.97
N GLN A 43 -3.60 9.18 -19.14
CA GLN A 43 -2.79 10.36 -19.48
C GLN A 43 -3.00 11.53 -18.50
N LYS A 44 -4.25 11.72 -18.03
CA LYS A 44 -4.56 12.79 -17.08
C LYS A 44 -4.03 12.48 -15.68
N LEU A 45 -4.32 11.28 -15.16
CA LEU A 45 -4.03 10.87 -13.79
C LEU A 45 -2.54 10.65 -13.52
N TRP A 46 -1.80 10.14 -14.52
CA TRP A 46 -0.38 9.80 -14.39
C TRP A 46 0.56 10.88 -14.91
N ALA A 47 0.07 12.12 -15.06
CA ALA A 47 0.93 13.26 -15.28
C ALA A 47 1.96 13.36 -14.13
N LYS A 48 3.24 13.63 -14.46
CA LYS A 48 4.37 13.63 -13.50
C LYS A 48 4.07 14.39 -12.19
N VAL A 49 3.38 15.53 -12.29
CA VAL A 49 3.02 16.37 -11.14
C VAL A 49 1.99 15.68 -10.23
N GLN A 50 0.97 15.04 -10.80
CA GLN A 50 -0.07 14.34 -10.02
C GLN A 50 0.47 13.07 -9.35
N MET A 51 1.34 12.32 -10.03
CA MET A 51 1.99 11.15 -9.45
C MET A 51 2.82 11.52 -8.21
N ARG A 52 3.56 12.64 -8.25
CA ARG A 52 4.33 13.12 -7.11
C ARG A 52 3.44 13.46 -5.91
N TYR A 53 2.29 14.09 -6.14
CA TYR A 53 1.32 14.39 -5.08
C TYR A 53 0.69 13.12 -4.51
N LEU A 54 0.29 12.17 -5.35
CA LEU A 54 -0.26 10.89 -4.91
C LEU A 54 0.75 10.13 -4.03
N PHE A 55 2.01 10.02 -4.46
CA PHE A 55 3.06 9.37 -3.66
C PHE A 55 3.34 10.11 -2.35
N SER A 56 3.40 11.44 -2.39
CA SER A 56 3.61 12.23 -1.16
C SER A 56 2.47 12.03 -0.16
N ALA A 57 1.22 11.98 -0.66
CA ALA A 57 0.05 11.70 0.17
C ALA A 57 0.09 10.30 0.79
N THR A 58 0.51 9.26 0.05
CA THR A 58 0.60 7.90 0.61
C THR A 58 1.64 7.80 1.71
N VAL A 59 2.79 8.47 1.55
CA VAL A 59 3.81 8.57 2.59
C VAL A 59 3.24 9.25 3.83
N VAL A 60 2.66 10.45 3.69
CA VAL A 60 2.10 11.21 4.82
C VAL A 60 1.02 10.40 5.55
N LEU A 61 0.08 9.81 4.83
CA LEU A 61 -0.98 8.98 5.42
C LEU A 61 -0.42 7.76 6.17
N SER A 62 0.65 7.14 5.67
CA SER A 62 1.30 6.00 6.33
C SER A 62 1.92 6.41 7.67
N PHE A 63 2.56 7.58 7.74
CA PHE A 63 3.09 8.13 9.00
C PHE A 63 1.97 8.50 9.98
N VAL A 64 0.90 9.12 9.49
CA VAL A 64 -0.26 9.49 10.33
C VAL A 64 -0.91 8.24 10.94
N ALA A 65 -1.13 7.18 10.15
CA ALA A 65 -1.74 5.93 10.62
C ALA A 65 -0.95 5.24 11.74
N TYR A 66 0.37 5.43 11.79
CA TYR A 66 1.25 4.87 12.82
C TYR A 66 1.73 5.91 13.84
N THR A 67 1.11 7.08 13.91
CA THR A 67 1.50 8.13 14.89
C THR A 67 1.41 7.61 16.34
N GLU A 68 0.39 6.81 16.66
CA GLU A 68 0.24 6.18 17.99
C GLU A 68 1.42 5.27 18.37
N TRP A 69 2.09 4.67 17.38
CA TRP A 69 3.24 3.80 17.60
C TRP A 69 4.51 4.58 17.93
N PHE A 70 4.62 5.83 17.49
CA PHE A 70 5.69 6.74 17.90
C PHE A 70 5.53 7.22 19.35
N LEU A 71 4.28 7.38 19.81
CA LEU A 71 3.95 8.01 21.09
C LEU A 71 3.86 7.00 22.25
N THR A 72 3.51 5.74 21.98
CA THR A 72 3.36 4.72 23.03
C THR A 72 4.73 4.22 23.53
N LYS A 73 4.96 4.29 24.84
CA LYS A 73 6.19 3.79 25.48
C LYS A 73 6.20 2.27 25.60
N PHE A 74 7.39 1.71 25.75
CA PHE A 74 7.54 0.29 26.08
C PHE A 74 7.52 0.09 27.59
N VAL A 75 6.92 -1.01 28.03
CA VAL A 75 6.88 -1.44 29.43
C VAL A 75 7.93 -2.53 29.61
N TYR A 76 8.77 -2.33 30.62
CA TYR A 76 9.83 -3.25 31.00
C TYR A 76 9.56 -3.79 32.41
N GLU A 77 9.65 -5.10 32.59
CA GLU A 77 9.60 -5.72 33.92
C GLU A 77 11.02 -5.94 34.45
N PRO A 78 11.28 -5.62 35.72
CA PRO A 78 12.49 -6.07 36.38
C PRO A 78 12.44 -7.60 36.57
N THR A 79 13.44 -8.30 36.08
CA THR A 79 13.64 -9.75 36.21
C THR A 79 15.02 -10.00 36.86
N ALA A 80 15.26 -11.20 37.39
CA ALA A 80 16.54 -11.56 38.04
C ALA A 80 17.78 -11.32 37.15
N ASP A 81 17.63 -11.46 35.83
CA ASP A 81 18.71 -11.26 34.83
C ASP A 81 18.73 -9.85 34.21
N GLY A 82 17.90 -8.92 34.73
CA GLY A 82 17.80 -7.54 34.23
C GLY A 82 16.39 -7.15 33.75
N TRP A 83 16.31 -6.17 32.86
CA TRP A 83 15.04 -5.63 32.36
C TRP A 83 14.51 -6.45 31.17
N LYS A 84 13.31 -7.02 31.30
CA LYS A 84 12.64 -7.76 30.22
C LYS A 84 11.56 -6.91 29.58
N LEU A 85 11.59 -6.78 28.25
CA LEU A 85 10.54 -6.09 27.49
C LEU A 85 9.25 -6.93 27.54
N ILE A 86 8.19 -6.40 28.15
CA ILE A 86 6.88 -7.07 28.22
C ILE A 86 6.04 -6.70 26.99
N GLY A 87 6.08 -5.43 26.59
CA GLY A 87 5.21 -4.92 25.53
C GLY A 87 5.09 -3.40 25.51
N ARG A 88 3.99 -2.89 24.98
CA ARG A 88 3.67 -1.45 24.93
C ARG A 88 2.74 -1.06 26.08
N GLU A 89 2.87 0.16 26.58
CA GLU A 89 2.08 0.72 27.69
C GLU A 89 0.59 0.81 27.37
N LYS A 90 0.26 1.05 26.09
CA LYS A 90 -1.10 0.99 25.57
C LYS A 90 -1.21 -0.09 24.50
N GLU A 91 -2.31 -0.81 24.53
CA GLU A 91 -2.66 -1.74 23.45
C GLU A 91 -2.85 -0.96 22.14
N THR A 92 -2.08 -1.31 21.12
CA THR A 92 -2.18 -0.71 19.79
C THR A 92 -3.20 -1.47 18.92
N LEU A 93 -4.34 -1.87 19.51
CA LEU A 93 -5.35 -2.69 18.82
C LEU A 93 -5.96 -1.94 17.63
N ALA A 94 -6.27 -0.64 17.82
CA ALA A 94 -6.85 0.20 16.78
C ALA A 94 -5.96 0.31 15.54
N ALA A 95 -4.67 0.64 15.71
CA ALA A 95 -3.71 0.72 14.61
C ALA A 95 -3.53 -0.64 13.88
N ARG A 96 -3.58 -1.76 14.61
CA ARG A 96 -3.54 -3.11 14.00
C ARG A 96 -4.79 -3.39 13.17
N LEU A 97 -5.97 -3.06 13.69
CA LEU A 97 -7.23 -3.22 12.96
C LEU A 97 -7.28 -2.36 11.70
N ILE A 98 -6.85 -1.09 11.77
CA ILE A 98 -6.74 -0.21 10.61
C ILE A 98 -5.79 -0.80 9.57
N GLY A 99 -4.64 -1.33 10.00
CA GLY A 99 -3.69 -2.01 9.11
C GLY A 99 -4.32 -3.19 8.38
N VAL A 100 -4.95 -4.12 9.11
CA VAL A 100 -5.61 -5.31 8.53
C VAL A 100 -6.73 -4.92 7.56
N LEU A 101 -7.61 -3.99 7.96
CA LEU A 101 -8.71 -3.51 7.11
C LEU A 101 -8.19 -2.86 5.83
N THR A 102 -7.12 -2.05 5.93
CA THR A 102 -6.48 -1.40 4.79
C THR A 102 -5.93 -2.44 3.81
N VAL A 103 -5.20 -3.43 4.31
CA VAL A 103 -4.62 -4.49 3.47
C VAL A 103 -5.70 -5.27 2.75
N LEU A 104 -6.71 -5.78 3.46
CA LEU A 104 -7.80 -6.54 2.86
C LEU A 104 -8.54 -5.74 1.79
N THR A 105 -8.82 -4.47 2.06
CA THR A 105 -9.48 -3.58 1.10
C THR A 105 -8.63 -3.39 -0.15
N VAL A 106 -7.34 -3.13 0.03
CA VAL A 106 -6.40 -2.92 -1.09
C VAL A 106 -6.23 -4.19 -1.92
N GLU A 107 -6.12 -5.36 -1.30
CA GLU A 107 -6.00 -6.64 -1.99
C GLU A 107 -7.24 -6.98 -2.81
N ILE A 108 -8.43 -6.72 -2.28
CA ILE A 108 -9.70 -6.89 -3.02
C ILE A 108 -9.73 -5.97 -4.24
N ILE A 109 -9.39 -4.68 -4.07
CA ILE A 109 -9.35 -3.73 -5.18
C ILE A 109 -8.33 -4.15 -6.23
N ASN A 110 -7.12 -4.55 -5.81
CA ASN A 110 -6.07 -5.03 -6.71
C ASN A 110 -6.53 -6.23 -7.52
N SER A 111 -7.15 -7.21 -6.87
CA SER A 111 -7.69 -8.40 -7.52
C SER A 111 -8.70 -8.04 -8.61
N ILE A 112 -9.64 -7.13 -8.30
CA ILE A 112 -10.64 -6.64 -9.28
C ILE A 112 -9.95 -5.95 -10.46
N LEU A 113 -9.02 -5.03 -10.20
CA LEU A 113 -8.31 -4.29 -11.25
C LEU A 113 -7.49 -5.20 -12.17
N ILE A 114 -6.83 -6.21 -11.60
CA ILE A 114 -6.08 -7.22 -12.37
C ILE A 114 -7.03 -8.00 -13.28
N ILE A 115 -8.15 -8.49 -12.76
CA ILE A 115 -9.16 -9.22 -13.55
C ILE A 115 -9.66 -8.35 -14.71
N CYS A 116 -10.05 -7.10 -14.43
CA CYS A 116 -10.51 -6.19 -15.46
C CYS A 116 -9.45 -5.92 -16.53
N THR A 117 -8.18 -5.76 -16.12
CA THR A 117 -7.05 -5.55 -17.02
C THR A 117 -6.87 -6.73 -17.97
N VAL A 118 -6.82 -7.96 -17.43
CA VAL A 118 -6.66 -9.18 -18.22
C VAL A 118 -7.82 -9.35 -19.21
N VAL A 119 -9.06 -9.11 -18.75
CA VAL A 119 -10.25 -9.20 -19.61
C VAL A 119 -10.19 -8.16 -20.75
N SER A 120 -9.81 -6.92 -20.46
CA SER A 120 -9.67 -5.87 -21.47
C SER A 120 -8.63 -6.24 -22.53
N ILE A 121 -7.44 -6.68 -22.12
CA ILE A 121 -6.37 -7.10 -23.03
C ILE A 121 -6.83 -8.27 -23.92
N ARG A 122 -7.49 -9.29 -23.34
CA ARG A 122 -8.04 -10.42 -24.11
C ARG A 122 -9.08 -9.96 -25.14
N ARG A 123 -9.95 -9.02 -24.76
CA ARG A 123 -10.95 -8.45 -25.68
C ARG A 123 -10.30 -7.67 -26.82
N GLN A 124 -9.28 -6.86 -26.54
CA GLN A 124 -8.54 -6.13 -27.55
C GLN A 124 -7.81 -7.06 -28.51
N LYS A 125 -7.12 -8.10 -28.00
CA LYS A 125 -6.45 -9.11 -28.83
C LYS A 125 -7.44 -9.82 -29.77
N LYS A 126 -8.60 -10.23 -29.26
CA LYS A 126 -9.64 -10.87 -30.10
C LYS A 126 -10.12 -9.95 -31.22
N LYS A 127 -10.39 -8.67 -30.91
CA LYS A 127 -10.80 -7.67 -31.92
C LYS A 127 -9.71 -7.43 -32.97
N HIS A 128 -8.43 -7.40 -32.57
CA HIS A 128 -7.33 -7.19 -33.50
C HIS A 128 -7.16 -8.38 -34.45
N CYS A 129 -7.23 -9.62 -33.95
CA CYS A 129 -7.19 -10.81 -34.81
C CYS A 129 -8.36 -10.86 -35.80
N GLN A 130 -9.57 -10.46 -35.37
CA GLN A 130 -10.73 -10.39 -36.26
C GLN A 130 -10.55 -9.36 -37.38
N LYS A 131 -10.01 -8.18 -37.07
CA LYS A 131 -9.73 -7.14 -38.09
C LYS A 131 -8.72 -7.61 -39.13
N MET A 132 -7.60 -8.19 -38.71
CA MET A 132 -6.61 -8.73 -39.66
C MET A 132 -7.19 -9.81 -40.59
N GLY A 133 -8.07 -10.68 -40.05
CA GLY A 133 -8.73 -11.69 -40.87
C GLY A 133 -9.69 -11.12 -41.92
N GLN A 134 -10.26 -9.93 -41.67
CA GLN A 134 -11.10 -9.22 -42.64
C GLN A 134 -10.31 -8.43 -43.68
N GLU A 135 -9.08 -8.02 -43.37
CA GLU A 135 -8.20 -7.31 -44.31
C GLU A 135 -7.45 -8.25 -45.28
N LEU A 136 -7.44 -9.56 -45.01
CA LEU A 136 -6.80 -10.60 -45.82
C LEU A 136 -7.74 -11.32 -46.81
N VAL A 137 -9.04 -11.00 -46.80
CA VAL A 137 -10.08 -11.54 -47.69
C VAL A 137 -10.51 -10.45 -48.67
#